data_AF-D6GSZ7-F1
#
_entry.id   AF-D6GSZ7-F1
#
_cell.length_a   1.000
_cell.length_b   1.000
_cell.length_c   1.000
_cell.angle_alpha   90.00
_cell.angle_beta   90.00
_cell.angle_gamma   90.00
#
_symmetry.space_group_name_H-M   'P 1'
#
loop_
_entity.id
_entity.type
_entity.pdbx_description
1 polymer ?
#
loop_
_entity_poly.entity_id
_entity_poly.type
_entity_poly.pdbx_seq_one_letter_code
_entity_poly.pdbx_strand_id
1 'polypeptide(L)'
;MYQTIGEEIMNSEEIAKKITDNTPFHLKTDLTKATGREDAIGLRLSCKVTDIPSCEQLSVPNEEQLNLAMEQLDEFSHSEMKKIFFNRYAFMTFAYGYDEVKNEILFTFVLMNREKEKHKIKDVTNRLLRV
;
A
#
# COMPACT_ATOMS: atom_id res chain seq x y z
N MET A 1 2.78 14.05 -7.48
CA MET A 1 3.20 15.06 -6.47
C MET A 1 4.63 14.79 -6.06
N TYR A 2 5.48 15.82 -5.92
CA TYR A 2 6.87 15.63 -5.50
C TYR A 2 7.03 15.72 -3.98
N GLN A 3 7.79 14.80 -3.40
CA GLN A 3 8.11 14.72 -1.97
C GLN A 3 9.62 14.50 -1.79
N THR A 4 10.18 15.03 -0.69
CA THR A 4 11.60 14.86 -0.37
C THR A 4 11.78 13.69 0.58
N ILE A 5 12.20 12.53 0.06
CA ILE A 5 12.40 11.31 0.83
C ILE A 5 13.89 11.11 1.07
N GLY A 6 14.38 11.57 2.22
CA GLY A 6 15.81 11.59 2.51
C GLY A 6 16.51 12.69 1.73
N GLU A 7 17.40 12.29 0.82
CA GLU A 7 18.14 13.21 -0.06
C GLU A 7 17.55 13.22 -1.49
N GLU A 8 16.45 12.49 -1.72
CA GLU A 8 15.86 12.30 -3.04
C GLU A 8 14.53 13.02 -3.17
N ILE A 9 14.30 13.60 -4.34
CA ILE A 9 12.99 14.15 -4.72
C ILE A 9 12.27 13.05 -5.51
N MET A 10 11.14 12.58 -4.98
CA MET A 10 10.38 11.47 -5.54
C MET A 10 8.98 11.93 -5.94
N ASN A 11 8.49 11.49 -7.10
CA ASN A 11 7.13 11.76 -7.54
C ASN A 11 6.18 10.62 -7.15
N SER A 12 5.12 10.92 -6.39
CA SER A 12 4.08 9.96 -6.01
C SER A 12 3.45 9.22 -7.21
N GLU A 13 3.33 9.88 -8.36
CA GLU A 13 2.79 9.26 -9.58
C GLU A 13 3.77 8.26 -10.20
N GLU A 14 5.06 8.56 -10.19
CA GLU A 14 6.10 7.62 -10.66
C GLU A 14 6.20 6.42 -9.73
N ILE A 15 6.04 6.63 -8.43
CA ILE A 15 6.00 5.55 -7.44
C ILE A 15 4.77 4.68 -7.62
N ALA A 16 3.59 5.28 -7.83
CA ALA A 16 2.39 4.53 -8.13
C ALA A 16 2.55 3.70 -9.40
N LYS A 17 3.05 4.28 -10.50
CA LYS A 17 3.34 3.56 -11.75
C LYS A 17 4.32 2.42 -11.53
N LYS A 18 5.43 2.67 -10.81
CA LYS A 18 6.41 1.63 -10.49
C LYS A 18 5.78 0.44 -9.77
N ILE A 19 4.82 0.69 -8.87
CA ILE A 19 4.07 -0.37 -8.19
C ILE A 19 3.14 -1.09 -9.17
N THR A 20 2.28 -0.37 -9.88
CA THR A 20 1.25 -0.97 -10.76
C THR A 20 1.86 -1.71 -11.96
N ASP A 21 3.04 -1.31 -12.42
CA ASP A 21 3.72 -1.94 -13.56
C ASP A 21 4.45 -3.25 -13.16
N ASN A 22 4.71 -3.46 -11.86
CA ASN A 22 5.50 -4.59 -11.36
C ASN A 22 4.70 -5.53 -10.43
N THR A 23 3.42 -5.24 -10.18
CA THR A 23 2.59 -5.99 -9.22
C THR A 23 1.15 -6.08 -9.75
N PRO A 24 0.32 -7.00 -9.23
CA PRO A 24 -1.11 -7.02 -9.54
C PRO A 24 -1.91 -5.91 -8.83
N PHE A 25 -1.24 -4.92 -8.22
CA PHE A 25 -1.92 -3.87 -7.48
C PHE A 25 -2.40 -2.74 -8.39
N HIS A 26 -3.54 -2.15 -8.01
CA HIS A 26 -4.17 -1.08 -8.76
C HIS A 26 -4.20 0.19 -7.92
N LEU A 27 -3.81 1.32 -8.49
CA LEU A 27 -3.98 2.61 -7.83
C LEU A 27 -5.46 2.99 -7.78
N LYS A 28 -5.97 3.28 -6.57
CA LYS A 28 -7.29 3.86 -6.38
C LYS A 28 -7.24 5.36 -6.15
N THR A 29 -6.29 5.81 -5.32
CA THR A 29 -6.20 7.23 -4.97
C THR A 29 -4.78 7.57 -4.50
N ASP A 30 -4.23 8.68 -4.97
CA ASP A 30 -3.03 9.27 -4.37
C ASP A 30 -3.41 10.04 -3.11
N LEU A 31 -2.92 9.58 -1.96
CA LEU A 31 -3.18 10.15 -0.64
C LEU A 31 -1.99 10.96 -0.10
N THR A 32 -1.00 11.30 -0.95
CA THR A 32 0.24 11.96 -0.53
C THR A 32 -0.02 13.27 0.21
N LYS A 33 -0.97 14.10 -0.27
CA LYS A 33 -1.39 15.33 0.44
C LYS A 33 -1.97 15.04 1.82
N ALA A 34 -2.75 13.96 1.94
CA ALA A 34 -3.43 13.58 3.18
C ALA A 34 -2.46 13.03 4.24
N THR A 35 -1.21 12.70 3.86
CA THR A 35 -0.16 12.37 4.82
C THR A 35 0.15 13.55 5.75
N GLY A 36 -0.05 14.79 5.30
CA GLY A 36 0.30 16.00 6.06
C GLY A 36 1.80 16.18 6.28
N ARG A 37 2.64 15.50 5.47
CA ARG A 37 4.09 15.53 5.58
C ARG A 37 4.71 15.77 4.20
N GLU A 38 5.86 16.42 4.15
CA GLU A 38 6.63 16.65 2.90
C GLU A 38 7.60 15.49 2.58
N ASP A 39 7.79 14.58 3.53
CA ASP A 39 8.73 13.46 3.48
C ASP A 39 8.03 12.08 3.51
N ALA A 40 6.77 12.04 3.09
CA ALA A 40 5.99 10.81 3.00
C ALA A 40 5.20 10.74 1.70
N ILE A 41 5.18 9.56 1.08
CA ILE A 41 4.25 9.25 -0.01
C ILE A 41 3.20 8.29 0.55
N GLY A 42 1.93 8.58 0.27
CA GLY A 42 0.80 7.78 0.73
C GLY A 42 -0.09 7.43 -0.45
N LEU A 43 -0.39 6.15 -0.64
CA LEU A 43 -1.23 5.66 -1.73
C LEU A 43 -2.34 4.76 -1.18
N ARG A 44 -3.51 4.85 -1.79
CA ARG A 44 -4.56 3.84 -1.69
C ARG A 44 -4.48 2.92 -2.89
N LEU A 45 -4.24 1.66 -2.63
CA LEU A 45 -4.12 0.61 -3.63
C LEU A 45 -5.24 -0.42 -3.43
N SER A 46 -5.44 -1.26 -4.43
CA SER A 46 -6.28 -2.44 -4.30
C SER A 46 -5.67 -3.66 -4.99
N CYS A 47 -6.09 -4.84 -4.56
CA CYS A 47 -5.74 -6.12 -5.16
C CYS A 47 -7.02 -6.94 -5.31
N LYS A 48 -7.22 -7.62 -6.44
CA LYS A 48 -8.33 -8.58 -6.54
C LYS A 48 -8.06 -9.74 -5.60
N VAL A 49 -9.11 -10.28 -4.99
CA VAL A 49 -8.97 -11.44 -4.10
C VAL A 49 -8.30 -12.62 -4.83
N THR A 50 -8.64 -12.80 -6.11
CA THR A 50 -8.08 -13.85 -6.97
C THR A 50 -6.61 -13.67 -7.32
N ASP A 51 -6.05 -12.46 -7.16
CA ASP A 51 -4.65 -12.18 -7.47
C ASP A 51 -3.74 -12.35 -6.23
N ILE A 52 -4.35 -12.66 -5.07
CA ILE A 52 -3.61 -12.98 -3.84
C ILE A 52 -3.26 -14.48 -3.90
N PRO A 53 -1.97 -14.88 -3.82
CA PRO A 53 -1.53 -16.26 -4.08
C PRO A 53 -2.23 -17.35 -3.25
N SER A 54 -2.66 -17.04 -2.03
CA SER A 54 -3.37 -17.99 -1.14
C SER A 54 -4.88 -17.99 -1.30
N CYS A 55 -5.44 -17.12 -2.16
CA CYS A 55 -6.87 -16.85 -2.28
C CYS A 55 -7.38 -16.94 -3.73
N GLU A 56 -6.59 -17.48 -4.65
CA GLU A 56 -6.87 -17.51 -6.10
C GLU A 56 -8.26 -18.08 -6.46
N GLN A 57 -8.77 -19.02 -5.64
CA GLN A 57 -10.05 -19.68 -5.86
C GLN A 57 -11.26 -18.97 -5.21
N LEU A 58 -11.03 -17.89 -4.46
CA LEU A 58 -12.09 -17.15 -3.76
C LEU A 58 -12.72 -16.11 -4.70
N SER A 59 -13.95 -16.38 -5.14
CA SER A 59 -14.71 -15.46 -6.00
C SER A 59 -15.37 -14.33 -5.22
N VAL A 60 -15.92 -14.62 -4.04
CA VAL A 60 -16.43 -13.64 -3.06
C VAL A 60 -16.22 -14.29 -1.69
N PRO A 61 -15.33 -13.75 -0.83
CA PRO A 61 -15.08 -14.32 0.48
C PRO A 61 -16.23 -14.02 1.45
N ASN A 62 -16.55 -14.96 2.34
CA ASN A 62 -17.29 -14.66 3.57
C ASN A 62 -16.40 -13.88 4.56
N GLU A 63 -16.92 -13.50 5.73
CA GLU A 63 -16.19 -12.68 6.71
C GLU A 63 -14.87 -13.32 7.16
N GLU A 64 -14.86 -14.61 7.49
CA GLU A 64 -13.64 -15.31 7.93
C GLU A 64 -12.60 -15.39 6.80
N GLN A 65 -13.05 -15.71 5.59
CA GLN A 65 -12.21 -15.75 4.39
C GLN A 65 -11.68 -14.38 4.03
N LEU A 66 -12.45 -13.32 4.26
CA LEU A 66 -12.04 -11.95 3.98
C LEU A 66 -10.93 -11.52 4.95
N ASN A 67 -11.09 -11.79 6.24
CA ASN A 67 -10.06 -11.52 7.23
C ASN A 67 -8.74 -12.24 6.86
N LEU A 68 -8.83 -13.53 6.50
CA LEU A 68 -7.68 -14.28 6.03
C LEU A 68 -7.07 -13.66 4.76
N ALA A 69 -7.88 -13.27 3.78
CA ALA A 69 -7.40 -12.66 2.55
C ALA A 69 -6.71 -11.30 2.80
N MET A 70 -7.18 -10.53 3.78
CA MET A 70 -6.54 -9.27 4.20
C MET A 70 -5.18 -9.53 4.86
N GLU A 71 -5.08 -10.51 5.75
CA GLU A 71 -3.79 -10.91 6.35
C GLU A 71 -2.79 -11.40 5.28
N GLN A 72 -3.26 -12.24 4.34
CA GLN A 72 -2.44 -12.72 3.23
C GLN A 72 -2.02 -11.59 2.30
N LEU A 73 -2.89 -10.60 2.06
CA LEU A 73 -2.53 -9.42 1.29
C LEU A 73 -1.49 -8.55 2.01
N ASP A 74 -1.55 -8.42 3.34
CA ASP A 74 -0.53 -7.68 4.09
C ASP A 74 0.85 -8.31 3.89
N GLU A 75 0.96 -9.63 4.00
CA GLU A 75 2.22 -10.36 3.74
C GLU A 75 2.67 -10.24 2.28
N PHE A 76 1.74 -10.46 1.34
CA PHE A 76 2.02 -10.42 -0.09
C PHE A 76 2.46 -9.01 -0.53
N SER A 77 1.69 -7.99 -0.18
CA SER A 77 2.01 -6.60 -0.50
C SER A 77 3.34 -6.18 0.12
N HIS A 78 3.63 -6.56 1.37
CA HIS A 78 4.91 -6.26 1.98
C HIS A 78 6.08 -6.87 1.21
N SER A 79 5.94 -8.13 0.77
CA SER A 79 6.95 -8.84 -0.02
C SER A 79 7.20 -8.16 -1.37
N GLU A 80 6.15 -7.79 -2.10
CA GLU A 80 6.25 -7.11 -3.40
C GLU A 80 6.88 -5.72 -3.26
N MET A 81 6.45 -4.92 -2.29
CA MET A 81 7.05 -3.60 -2.03
C MET A 81 8.54 -3.71 -1.66
N LYS A 82 8.92 -4.75 -0.92
CA LYS A 82 10.32 -5.01 -0.58
C LYS A 82 11.18 -5.28 -1.80
N LYS A 83 10.65 -5.98 -2.82
CA LYS A 83 11.35 -6.22 -4.10
C LYS A 83 11.53 -4.93 -4.90
N ILE A 84 10.56 -4.01 -4.84
CA ILE A 84 10.58 -2.76 -5.64
C ILE A 84 11.47 -1.69 -5.01
N PHE A 85 11.39 -1.52 -3.69
CA PHE A 85 12.03 -0.40 -2.98
C PHE A 85 13.31 -0.81 -2.26
N PHE A 86 13.52 -2.12 -2.06
CA PHE A 86 14.64 -2.68 -1.30
C PHE A 86 14.79 -2.03 0.07
N ASN A 87 15.89 -2.31 0.77
CA ASN A 87 16.16 -1.75 2.09
C ASN A 87 16.44 -0.23 2.10
N ARG A 88 16.28 0.49 0.98
CA ARG A 88 16.57 1.93 0.84
C ARG A 88 15.60 2.82 1.62
N TYR A 89 14.32 2.42 1.69
CA TYR A 89 13.27 3.21 2.32
C TYR A 89 12.57 2.43 3.44
N ALA A 90 11.89 3.13 4.33
CA ALA A 90 10.89 2.53 5.20
C ALA A 90 9.55 2.57 4.49
N PHE A 91 8.84 1.45 4.46
CA PHE A 91 7.48 1.41 3.95
C PHE A 91 6.58 0.57 4.85
N MET A 92 5.28 0.81 4.74
CA MET A 92 4.24 0.02 5.40
C MET A 92 3.08 -0.16 4.42
N THR A 93 2.57 -1.38 4.36
CA THR A 93 1.30 -1.70 3.73
C THR A 93 0.30 -2.11 4.81
N PHE A 94 -0.99 -1.85 4.57
CA PHE A 94 -2.04 -2.27 5.50
C PHE A 94 -3.40 -2.39 4.78
N ALA A 95 -3.93 -3.60 4.71
CA ALA A 95 -5.26 -3.93 4.21
C ALA A 95 -6.34 -3.50 5.23
N TYR A 96 -7.41 -2.88 4.75
CA TYR A 96 -8.43 -2.30 5.67
C TYR A 96 -9.87 -2.33 5.15
N GLY A 97 -10.12 -2.71 3.90
CA GLY A 97 -11.47 -2.70 3.35
C GLY A 97 -11.64 -3.63 2.17
N TYR A 98 -12.90 -3.87 1.79
CA TYR A 98 -13.28 -4.75 0.69
C TYR A 98 -14.32 -4.05 -0.18
N ASP A 99 -14.09 -4.03 -1.49
CA ASP A 99 -15.04 -3.60 -2.51
C ASP A 99 -15.73 -4.85 -3.08
N GLU A 100 -16.94 -5.14 -2.59
CA GLU A 100 -17.73 -6.29 -3.01
C GLU A 100 -18.08 -6.27 -4.50
N VAL A 101 -18.26 -5.08 -5.07
CA VAL A 101 -18.65 -4.93 -6.48
C VAL A 101 -17.50 -5.31 -7.40
N LYS A 102 -16.26 -4.97 -7.01
CA LYS A 102 -15.06 -5.27 -7.80
C LYS A 102 -14.34 -6.54 -7.35
N ASN A 103 -14.75 -7.13 -6.23
CA ASN A 103 -14.05 -8.22 -5.56
C ASN A 103 -12.57 -7.88 -5.30
N GLU A 104 -12.33 -6.72 -4.68
CA GLU A 104 -10.99 -6.19 -4.42
C GLU A 104 -10.81 -5.80 -2.96
N ILE A 105 -9.67 -6.14 -2.38
CA ILE A 105 -9.27 -5.67 -1.06
C ILE A 105 -8.51 -4.35 -1.23
N LEU A 106 -8.93 -3.35 -0.45
CA LEU A 106 -8.29 -2.05 -0.35
C LEU A 106 -7.19 -2.08 0.71
N PHE A 107 -6.05 -1.50 0.36
CA PHE A 107 -4.94 -1.37 1.29
C PHE A 107 -4.22 -0.03 1.10
N THR A 108 -3.59 0.43 2.17
CA THR A 108 -2.72 1.61 2.13
C THR A 108 -1.28 1.20 1.87
N PHE A 109 -0.54 2.08 1.20
CA PHE A 109 0.91 2.02 1.09
C PHE A 109 1.49 3.36 1.53
N VAL A 110 2.45 3.34 2.45
CA VAL A 110 3.18 4.51 2.91
C VAL A 110 4.67 4.28 2.69
N LEU A 111 5.37 5.25 2.10
CA LEU A 111 6.81 5.26 1.87
C LEU A 111 7.44 6.49 2.52
N MET A 112 8.52 6.29 3.27
CA MET A 112 9.26 7.33 3.99
C MET A 112 10.76 7.02 4.03
N ASN A 113 11.56 8.00 4.44
CA ASN A 113 12.99 7.77 4.69
C ASN A 113 13.21 6.79 5.85
N ARG A 114 14.11 5.82 5.66
CA ARG A 114 14.38 4.74 6.63
C ARG A 114 15.05 5.22 7.92
N GLU A 115 15.96 6.17 7.83
CA GLU A 115 16.86 6.57 8.92
C GLU A 115 16.21 7.55 9.90
N LYS A 116 15.41 8.50 9.40
CA LYS A 116 14.89 9.59 10.24
C LYS A 116 13.50 9.31 10.86
N GLU A 117 12.68 8.49 10.20
CA GLU A 117 11.22 8.61 10.36
C GLU A 117 10.47 7.27 10.50
N LYS A 118 11.17 6.12 10.56
CA LYS A 118 10.53 4.79 10.66
C LYS A 118 9.49 4.69 11.80
N HIS A 119 9.70 5.40 12.89
CA HIS A 119 8.78 5.38 14.05
C HIS A 119 7.44 6.08 13.77
N LYS A 120 7.35 6.98 12.78
CA LYS A 120 6.12 7.71 12.44
C LYS A 120 5.28 7.05 11.35
N ILE A 121 5.81 6.03 10.68
CA ILE A 121 5.10 5.40 9.57
C ILE A 121 3.72 4.87 9.98
N LYS A 122 3.59 4.34 11.20
CA LYS A 122 2.31 3.91 11.77
C LYS A 122 1.34 5.07 11.98
N ASP A 123 1.82 6.23 12.44
CA ASP A 123 0.98 7.44 12.61
C ASP A 123 0.46 7.93 11.25
N VAL A 124 1.33 7.96 10.24
CA VAL A 124 0.95 8.34 8.88
C VAL A 124 -0.08 7.35 8.31
N THR A 125 0.17 6.04 8.42
CA THR A 125 -0.79 5.01 7.98
C THR A 125 -2.15 5.19 8.66
N ASN A 126 -2.17 5.34 10.00
CA ASN A 126 -3.41 5.55 10.75
C ASN A 126 -4.17 6.80 10.33
N ARG A 127 -3.47 7.87 9.92
CA ARG A 127 -4.09 9.07 9.36
C ARG A 127 -4.77 8.77 8.03
N LEU A 128 -4.12 8.01 7.15
CA LEU A 128 -4.67 7.66 5.83
C LEU A 128 -5.91 6.76 5.89
N LEU A 129 -6.05 5.97 6.96
CA LEU A 129 -7.24 5.12 7.18
C LEU A 129 -8.51 5.92 7.52
N ARG A 130 -8.38 7.20 7.87
CA ARG A 130 -9.51 8.08 8.25
C ARG A 130 -10.00 8.96 7.10
N VAL A 131 -9.34 8.89 5.95
CA VAL A 131 -9.57 9.70 4.75
C VAL A 131 -10.34 8.87 3.74
#